data_AF-A0A0Q9P6S2-F1
#
_entry.id   AF-A0A0Q9P6S2-F1
#
_cell.length_a   1.000
_cell.length_b   1.000
_cell.length_c   1.000
_cell.angle_alpha   90.00
_cell.angle_beta   90.00
_cell.angle_gamma   90.00
#
_symmetry.space_group_name_H-M   'P 1'
#
loop_
_entity.id
_entity.type
_entity.pdbx_description
1 polymer ?
#
loop_
_entity_poly.entity_id
_entity_poly.type
_entity_poly.pdbx_seq_one_letter_code
_entity_poly.pdbx_strand_id
1 'polypeptide(L)'
;MRTQVRLNLYERGIVDALVQSFGYTSQGARKLVVEYAEVIRKLGGYDTCYDHAERLVQAATVNCTPEEWLKRINVIAKDAVQDKGILHLEGRLHVHVR
;
A
#
# COMPACT_ATOMS: atom_id res chain seq x y z
N MET A 1 11.98 25.15 12.47
CA MET A 1 10.92 24.42 13.19
C MET A 1 11.05 22.93 12.87
N ARG A 2 11.41 22.08 13.85
CA ARG A 2 11.47 20.62 13.62
C ARG A 2 10.08 20.05 13.90
N THR A 3 9.28 19.89 12.86
CA THR A 3 7.97 19.22 12.96
C THR A 3 8.23 17.79 13.42
N GLN A 4 8.07 17.54 14.73
CA GLN A 4 8.17 16.20 15.27
C GLN A 4 6.97 15.42 14.77
N VAL A 5 7.12 14.70 13.67
CA VAL A 5 6.09 13.79 13.16
C VAL A 5 5.89 12.71 14.21
N ARG A 6 4.72 12.76 14.88
CA ARG A 6 4.28 11.75 15.83
C ARG A 6 3.77 10.55 15.04
N LEU A 7 4.53 9.47 15.10
CA LEU A 7 4.14 8.17 14.55
C LEU A 7 3.07 7.54 15.44
N ASN A 8 2.02 7.06 14.81
CA ASN A 8 0.95 6.28 15.41
C ASN A 8 1.42 4.85 15.72
N LEU A 9 0.66 4.09 16.50
CA LEU A 9 1.06 2.74 16.93
C LEU A 9 1.40 1.82 15.75
N TYR A 10 0.62 1.90 14.68
CA TYR A 10 0.84 1.14 13.45
C TYR A 10 2.13 1.53 12.74
N GLU A 11 2.36 2.83 12.53
CA GLU A 11 3.58 3.36 11.91
C GLU A 11 4.83 3.00 12.73
N ARG A 12 4.72 2.94 14.06
CA ARG A 12 5.79 2.43 14.94
C ARG A 12 6.06 0.94 14.73
N GLY A 13 5.01 0.14 14.53
CA GLY A 13 5.15 -1.28 14.19
C GLY A 13 5.89 -1.50 12.87
N ILE A 14 5.67 -0.63 11.88
CA ILE A 14 6.41 -0.68 10.60
C ILE A 14 7.89 -0.32 10.83
N VAL A 15 8.18 0.72 11.63
CA VAL A 15 9.56 1.08 11.99
C VAL A 15 10.26 -0.09 12.69
N ASP A 16 9.60 -0.76 13.62
CA ASP A 16 10.15 -1.90 14.34
C ASP A 16 10.45 -3.08 13.38
N ALA A 17 9.52 -3.40 12.47
CA ALA A 17 9.72 -4.41 11.43
C ALA A 17 10.92 -4.07 10.51
N LEU A 18 11.07 -2.80 10.11
CA LEU A 18 12.21 -2.33 9.31
C LEU A 18 13.55 -2.51 10.03
N VAL A 19 13.58 -2.26 11.33
CA VAL A 19 14.80 -2.41 12.14
C VAL A 19 15.12 -3.90 12.35
N GLN A 20 14.14 -4.70 12.77
CA GLN A 20 14.36 -6.10 13.14
C GLN A 20 14.54 -7.03 11.94
N SER A 21 13.77 -6.83 10.86
CA SER A 21 13.74 -7.75 9.72
C SER A 21 14.64 -7.31 8.57
N PHE A 22 14.85 -6.01 8.39
CA PHE A 22 15.58 -5.44 7.25
C PHE A 22 16.87 -4.72 7.64
N GLY A 23 17.23 -4.69 8.94
CA GLY A 23 18.50 -4.16 9.42
C GLY A 23 18.65 -2.65 9.31
N TYR A 24 17.56 -1.90 9.14
CA TYR A 24 17.61 -0.45 9.11
C TYR A 24 17.95 0.11 10.49
N THR A 25 18.65 1.25 10.52
CA THR A 25 18.81 2.01 11.77
C THR A 25 17.47 2.62 12.16
N SER A 26 17.21 2.78 13.46
CA SER A 26 15.95 3.37 13.95
C SER A 26 15.68 4.76 13.36
N GLN A 27 16.73 5.54 13.12
CA GLN A 27 16.63 6.84 12.46
C GLN A 27 16.29 6.72 10.97
N GLY A 28 16.94 5.80 10.25
CA GLY A 28 16.68 5.54 8.83
C GLY A 28 15.28 4.98 8.58
N ALA A 29 14.87 3.98 9.37
CA ALA A 29 13.53 3.40 9.33
C ALA A 29 12.45 4.46 9.61
N ARG A 30 12.64 5.30 10.64
CA ARG A 30 11.73 6.41 10.93
C ARG A 30 11.65 7.41 9.78
N LYS A 31 12.79 7.77 9.17
CA LYS A 31 12.80 8.69 8.03
C LYS A 31 12.00 8.11 6.87
N LEU A 32 12.22 6.83 6.55
CA LEU A 32 11.52 6.13 5.49
C LEU A 32 10.00 6.09 5.75
N VAL A 33 9.58 5.68 6.94
CA VAL A 33 8.14 5.62 7.28
C VAL A 33 7.49 7.01 7.22
N VAL A 34 8.19 8.08 7.63
CA VAL A 34 7.67 9.45 7.53
C VAL A 34 7.55 9.90 6.07
N GLU A 35 8.54 9.59 5.23
CA GLU A 35 8.55 9.94 3.81
C GLU A 35 7.40 9.26 3.04
N TYR A 36 7.06 8.03 3.41
CA TYR A 36 5.97 7.26 2.80
C TYR A 36 4.68 7.25 3.63
N ALA A 37 4.55 8.12 4.65
CA ALA A 37 3.40 8.12 5.55
C ALA A 37 2.07 8.31 4.81
N GLU A 38 2.06 9.15 3.76
CA GLU A 38 0.87 9.34 2.91
C GLU A 38 0.50 8.06 2.14
N VAL A 39 1.48 7.30 1.66
CA VAL A 39 1.28 6.02 0.97
C VAL A 39 0.66 5.00 1.91
N ILE A 40 1.22 4.87 3.12
CA ILE A 40 0.75 3.93 4.14
C ILE A 40 -0.70 4.27 4.51
N ARG A 41 -1.02 5.56 4.71
CA ARG A 41 -2.39 6.00 4.99
C ARG A 41 -3.36 5.73 3.85
N LYS A 42 -2.89 5.76 2.59
CA LYS A 42 -3.71 5.49 1.41
C LYS A 42 -3.97 4.01 1.18
N LEU A 43 -3.00 3.14 1.46
CA LEU A 43 -3.17 1.69 1.40
C LEU A 43 -4.12 1.19 2.50
N GLY A 44 -4.14 1.87 3.65
CA GLY A 44 -5.00 1.52 4.78
C GLY A 44 -4.48 0.32 5.57
N GLY A 45 -5.09 0.05 6.73
CA GLY A 45 -4.59 -0.94 7.69
C GLY A 45 -4.91 -2.41 7.38
N TYR A 46 -5.14 -2.76 6.11
CA TYR A 46 -5.42 -4.15 5.72
C TYR A 46 -4.16 -5.02 5.70
N ASP A 47 -3.01 -4.42 5.43
CA ASP A 47 -1.72 -5.11 5.40
C ASP A 47 -1.08 -5.19 6.79
N THR A 48 -0.20 -6.18 6.98
CA THR A 48 0.58 -6.29 8.23
C THR A 48 1.72 -5.27 8.25
N CYS A 49 2.22 -4.95 9.45
CA CYS A 49 3.38 -4.06 9.59
C CYS A 49 4.61 -4.57 8.83
N TYR A 50 4.79 -5.89 8.75
CA TYR A 50 5.86 -6.54 8.00
C TYR A 50 5.68 -6.34 6.49
N ASP A 51 4.48 -6.55 5.97
CA ASP A 51 4.19 -6.40 4.54
C ASP A 51 4.45 -4.96 4.07
N HIS A 52 4.05 -3.97 4.87
CA HIS A 52 4.41 -2.58 4.60
C HIS A 52 5.92 -2.33 4.67
N ALA A 53 6.62 -2.89 5.65
CA ALA A 53 8.07 -2.75 5.74
C ALA A 53 8.76 -3.31 4.48
N GLU A 54 8.35 -4.50 4.03
CA GLU A 54 8.88 -5.13 2.82
C GLU A 54 8.65 -4.25 1.58
N ARG A 55 7.43 -3.76 1.38
CA ARG A 55 7.10 -2.89 0.24
C ARG A 55 7.88 -1.57 0.28
N LEU A 56 8.08 -0.99 1.46
CA LEU A 56 8.89 0.21 1.62
C LEU A 56 10.35 -0.03 1.23
N VAL A 57 10.91 -1.18 1.62
CA VAL A 57 12.27 -1.57 1.24
C VAL A 57 12.38 -1.80 -0.27
N GLN A 58 11.40 -2.47 -0.88
CA GLN A 58 11.35 -2.64 -2.33
C GLN A 58 11.28 -1.28 -3.04
N ALA A 59 10.41 -0.37 -2.62
CA ALA A 59 10.29 0.96 -3.21
C ALA A 59 11.58 1.77 -3.06
N ALA A 60 12.22 1.71 -1.90
CA ALA A 60 13.53 2.34 -1.68
C ALA A 60 14.60 1.75 -2.60
N THR A 61 14.60 0.43 -2.81
CA THR A 61 15.56 -0.27 -3.69
C THR A 61 15.38 0.14 -5.16
N VAL A 62 14.14 0.33 -5.62
CA VAL A 62 13.86 0.75 -6.99
C VAL A 62 13.83 2.28 -7.17
N ASN A 63 14.22 3.06 -6.16
CA ASN A 63 14.15 4.53 -6.15
C ASN A 63 12.75 5.08 -6.53
N CYS A 64 11.70 4.35 -6.19
CA CYS A 64 10.32 4.76 -6.46
C CYS A 64 9.90 5.79 -5.42
N THR A 65 9.68 7.03 -5.84
CA THR A 65 9.25 8.09 -4.93
C THR A 65 7.83 7.83 -4.40
N PRO A 66 7.48 8.35 -3.20
CA PRO A 66 6.12 8.22 -2.67
C PRO A 66 5.06 8.79 -3.62
N GLU A 67 5.38 9.85 -4.37
CA GLU A 67 4.49 10.44 -5.39
C GLU A 67 4.19 9.47 -6.54
N GLU A 68 5.23 8.80 -7.06
CA GLU A 68 5.08 7.81 -8.13
C GLU A 68 4.30 6.58 -7.65
N TRP A 69 4.52 6.17 -6.40
CA TRP A 69 3.76 5.09 -5.81
C TRP A 69 2.27 5.47 -5.63
N LEU A 70 1.99 6.67 -5.13
CA LEU A 70 0.62 7.17 -5.02
C LEU A 70 -0.08 7.23 -6.38
N LYS A 71 0.62 7.65 -7.44
CA LYS A 71 0.08 7.60 -8.81
C LYS A 71 -0.28 6.18 -9.22
N ARG A 72 0.60 5.21 -8.98
CA ARG A 72 0.33 3.79 -9.29
C ARG A 72 -0.86 3.25 -8.51
N ILE A 73 -0.97 3.55 -7.22
CA ILE A 73 -2.12 3.16 -6.38
C ILE A 73 -3.42 3.74 -6.96
N ASN A 74 -3.43 5.02 -7.35
CA ASN A 74 -4.62 5.65 -7.93
C ASN A 74 -4.99 5.06 -9.30
N VAL A 75 -4.02 4.68 -10.13
CA VAL A 75 -4.26 4.02 -11.42
C VAL A 75 -4.90 2.65 -11.19
N ILE A 76 -4.32 1.82 -10.31
CA ILE A 76 -4.86 0.48 -10.00
C ILE A 76 -6.26 0.59 -9.38
N ALA A 77 -6.50 1.54 -8.48
CA ALA A 77 -7.81 1.76 -7.88
C ALA A 77 -8.88 2.19 -8.90
N LYS A 78 -8.50 3.01 -9.90
CA LYS A 78 -9.40 3.38 -11.00
C LYS A 78 -9.67 2.19 -11.93
N ASP A 79 -8.65 1.39 -12.22
CA ASP A 79 -8.78 0.20 -13.07
C ASP A 79 -9.64 -0.89 -12.39
N ALA A 80 -9.47 -1.12 -11.09
CA ALA A 80 -10.30 -2.02 -10.29
C ALA A 80 -11.77 -1.57 -10.18
N VAL A 81 -12.06 -0.27 -10.36
CA VAL A 81 -13.43 0.24 -10.48
C VAL A 81 -13.98 0.00 -11.88
N GLN A 82 -13.13 -0.03 -12.91
CA GLN A 82 -13.50 -0.38 -14.29
C GLN A 82 -13.70 -1.90 -14.47
N ASP A 83 -12.97 -2.73 -13.75
CA ASP A 83 -13.07 -4.21 -13.79
C ASP A 83 -14.27 -4.78 -13.00
N LYS A 84 -15.15 -3.91 -12.49
CA LYS A 84 -16.50 -4.30 -12.02
C LYS A 84 -17.58 -4.12 -13.07
N GLY A 85 -17.22 -4.11 -14.35
CA GLY A 85 -18.12 -4.51 -15.42
C GLY A 85 -18.34 -6.03 -15.39
N ILE A 86 -18.92 -6.56 -14.30
CA ILE A 86 -19.54 -7.89 -14.36
C ILE A 86 -20.65 -7.74 -15.39
N LEU A 87 -20.36 -8.16 -16.62
CA LEU A 87 -21.35 -8.55 -17.61
C LEU A 87 -22.16 -9.65 -16.95
N HIS A 88 -23.23 -9.25 -16.26
CA HIS A 88 -24.32 -10.12 -15.90
C HIS A 88 -25.00 -10.51 -17.22
N LEU A 89 -24.36 -11.43 -17.94
CA LEU A 89 -24.97 -12.12 -19.06
C LEU A 89 -26.00 -13.05 -18.42
N GLU A 90 -27.18 -12.52 -18.13
CA GLU A 90 -28.34 -13.33 -17.78
C GLU A 90 -28.47 -14.39 -18.87
N GLY A 91 -28.34 -15.64 -18.43
CA GLY A 91 -28.44 -16.80 -19.28
C GLY A 91 -29.76 -16.75 -20.04
N ARG A 92 -29.68 -16.74 -21.37
CA ARG A 92 -30.75 -17.25 -22.22
C ARG A 92 -30.94 -18.74 -21.91
N LEU A 93 -31.64 -19.04 -20.83
CA LEU A 93 -32.30 -20.31 -20.57
C LEU A 93 -33.79 -20.09 -20.80
N HIS A 94 -34.17 -19.95 -22.07
CA HIS A 94 -35.49 -20.38 -22.51
C HIS A 94 -35.28 -21.56 -23.44
N VAL A 95 -35.32 -22.73 -22.80
CA VAL A 95 -35.35 -24.04 -23.41
C VAL A 95 -36.48 -24.07 -24.46
N HIS A 96 -36.16 -24.51 -25.66
CA HIS A 96 -37.14 -25.04 -26.61
C HIS A 96 -36.93 -26.55 -26.67
N VAL A 97 -38.02 -27.29 -26.93
CA VAL A 97 -38.17 -28.77 -27.03
C VAL A 97 -38.76 -29.35 -25.73
N ARG A 98 -39.94 -29.94 -25.71
CA ARG A 98 -40.88 -30.38 -26.76
C ARG A 98 -42.30 -30.46 -26.19
#